data_AF-A0A7C3AKC1-F1
#
_entry.id   AF-A0A7C3AKC1-F1
#
_cell.length_a   1.000
_cell.length_b   1.000
_cell.length_c   1.000
_cell.angle_alpha   90.00
_cell.angle_beta   90.00
_cell.angle_gamma   90.00
#
_symmetry.space_group_name_H-M   'P 1'
#
loop_
_entity.id
_entity.type
_entity.pdbx_description
1 polymer ?
#
loop_
_entity_poly.entity_id
_entity_poly.type
_entity_poly.pdbx_seq_one_letter_code
_entity_poly.pdbx_strand_id
1 'polypeptide(L)' 'MPKPVIVVHGGAGTWHPERQGPGVEGVKDAALKGFNILVGGGGALDAVEAAVVCLEDNEVFNAGKGS' A
#
# COMPACT_ATOMS: atom_id res chain seq x y z
N MET A 1 -14.07 -3.01 20.75
CA MET A 1 -13.84 -3.21 19.30
C MET A 1 -12.46 -3.81 19.11
N PRO A 2 -12.27 -4.81 18.23
CA PRO A 2 -10.95 -5.35 17.95
C PRO A 2 -10.05 -4.25 17.36
N LYS A 3 -8.74 -4.34 17.64
CA LYS A 3 -7.77 -3.42 17.03
C LYS A 3 -7.69 -3.74 15.53
N PRO A 4 -7.93 -2.77 14.63
CA PRO A 4 -7.86 -3.01 13.20
C PRO A 4 -6.42 -3.31 12.77
N VAL A 5 -6.28 -4.10 11.71
CA VAL A 5 -5.00 -4.46 11.10
C VAL A 5 -5.15 -4.35 9.59
N ILE A 6 -4.12 -3.85 8.92
CA ILE A 6 -3.98 -3.88 7.47
C ILE A 6 -2.60 -4.44 7.11
N VAL A 7 -2.53 -5.19 6.02
CA VAL A 7 -1.28 -5.72 5.47
C VAL A 7 -1.24 -5.33 4.00
N VAL A 8 -0.10 -4.81 3.56
CA VAL A 8 0.16 -4.42 2.18
C VAL A 8 1.42 -5.13 1.71
N HIS A 9 1.43 -5.58 0.45
CA HIS A 9 2.63 -6.09 -0.21
C HIS A 9 2.90 -5.29 -1.47
N GLY A 10 4.17 -5.18 -1.84
CA GLY A 10 4.58 -4.66 -3.13
C GLY A 10 4.48 -5.75 -4.19
N GLY A 11 5.63 -6.26 -4.64
CA GLY A 11 5.73 -7.34 -5.62
C GLY A 11 6.74 -8.40 -5.20
N ALA A 12 6.72 -9.53 -5.89
CA ALA A 12 7.65 -10.64 -5.67
C ALA A 12 8.89 -10.56 -6.59
N GLY A 13 9.88 -11.41 -6.33
CA GLY A 13 11.09 -11.55 -7.16
C GLY A 13 12.24 -10.65 -6.74
N THR A 14 13.21 -10.47 -7.65
CA THR A 14 14.42 -9.68 -7.39
C THR A 14 14.12 -8.19 -7.50
N TRP A 15 14.31 -7.47 -6.39
CA TRP A 15 14.25 -6.01 -6.37
C TRP A 15 15.64 -5.43 -6.62
N HIS A 16 15.80 -4.71 -7.74
CA HIS A 16 17.02 -3.97 -8.02
C HIS A 16 17.28 -2.91 -6.93
N PRO A 17 18.54 -2.66 -6.52
CA PRO A 17 18.87 -1.77 -5.39
C PRO A 17 18.21 -0.39 -5.48
N GLU A 18 18.13 0.19 -6.67
CA GLU A 18 17.51 1.48 -6.96
C GLU A 18 15.99 1.50 -6.70
N ARG A 19 15.32 0.35 -6.71
CA ARG A 19 13.88 0.21 -6.45
C ARG A 19 13.57 -0.21 -5.01
N GLN A 20 14.53 -0.74 -4.26
CA GLN A 20 14.29 -1.27 -2.90
C GLN A 20 13.83 -0.18 -1.93
N GLY A 21 14.57 0.93 -1.85
CA GLY A 21 14.21 2.07 -0.99
C GLY A 21 12.84 2.65 -1.34
N PRO A 22 12.60 3.03 -2.60
CA PRO A 22 11.29 3.49 -3.06
C PRO A 22 10.16 2.48 -2.83
N GLY A 23 10.44 1.18 -2.98
CA GLY A 23 9.47 0.11 -2.73
C GLY A 23 9.05 0.01 -1.27
N VAL A 24 10.00 0.12 -0.34
CA VAL A 24 9.72 0.10 1.11
C VAL A 24 8.90 1.31 1.53
N GLU A 25 9.25 2.51 1.08
CA GLU A 25 8.46 3.71 1.40
C GLU A 25 7.06 3.63 0.75
N GLY A 26 6.96 3.12 -0.49
CA GLY A 26 5.67 2.97 -1.17
C GLY A 26 4.69 2.03 -0.45
N VAL A 27 5.15 0.86 0.04
CA VAL A 27 4.26 -0.05 0.79
C VAL A 27 3.90 0.50 2.17
N LYS A 28 4.78 1.29 2.78
CA LYS A 28 4.54 1.96 4.05
C LYS A 28 3.49 3.07 3.89
N ASP A 29 3.58 3.88 2.85
CA ASP A 29 2.60 4.92 2.53
C ASP A 29 1.21 4.33 2.25
N ALA A 30 1.16 3.24 1.47
CA ALA A 30 -0.08 2.52 1.20
C ALA A 30 -0.69 1.92 2.48
N ALA A 31 0.12 1.29 3.34
CA ALA A 31 -0.33 0.75 4.61
C ALA A 31 -0.85 1.86 5.55
N LEU A 32 -0.17 3.01 5.62
CA LEU A 32 -0.59 4.15 6.42
C LEU A 32 -1.92 4.74 5.93
N LYS A 33 -2.12 4.88 4.60
CA LYS A 33 -3.39 5.35 4.02
C LYS A 33 -4.55 4.47 4.43
N GLY A 34 -4.44 3.15 4.24
CA GLY A 34 -5.52 2.24 4.62
C GLY A 34 -5.72 2.16 6.14
N PHE A 35 -4.63 2.18 6.93
CA PHE A 35 -4.73 2.16 8.39
C PHE A 35 -5.44 3.39 8.95
N ASN A 36 -5.19 4.58 8.37
CA ASN A 36 -5.85 5.83 8.77
C ASN A 36 -7.38 5.76 8.58
N ILE A 37 -7.85 5.07 7.54
CA ILE A 37 -9.29 4.84 7.32
C ILE A 37 -9.86 3.93 8.41
N LEU A 38 -9.17 2.83 8.73
CA LEU A 38 -9.61 1.88 9.76
C LEU A 38 -9.69 2.51 11.15
N VAL A 39 -8.67 3.27 11.57
CA VAL A 39 -8.68 3.96 12.88
C VAL A 39 -9.67 5.12 12.92
N GLY A 40 -10.06 5.66 11.76
CA GLY A 40 -11.14 6.64 11.61
C GLY A 40 -12.55 6.03 11.66
N GLY A 41 -12.68 4.70 11.78
CA GLY A 41 -13.97 4.00 11.79
C GLY A 41 -14.54 3.69 10.41
N GLY A 42 -13.74 3.83 9.35
CA GLY A 42 -14.11 3.46 7.98
C GLY A 42 -14.20 1.95 7.76
N GLY A 43 -14.76 1.55 6.61
CA GLY A 43 -14.93 0.16 6.25
C GLY A 43 -13.61 -0.52 5.86
N ALA A 44 -13.56 -1.86 6.04
CA ALA A 44 -12.42 -2.64 5.57
C ALA A 44 -12.24 -2.55 4.04
N LEU A 45 -13.33 -2.42 3.29
CA LEU A 45 -13.30 -2.27 1.84
C LEU A 45 -12.66 -0.95 1.42
N ASP A 46 -13.07 0.16 2.02
CA ASP A 46 -12.51 1.49 1.76
C ASP A 46 -11.00 1.54 2.09
N ALA A 47 -10.61 0.88 3.18
CA ALA A 47 -9.22 0.83 3.62
C ALA A 47 -8.31 0.09 2.64
N VAL A 48 -8.74 -1.06 2.11
CA VAL A 48 -7.93 -1.81 1.14
C VAL A 48 -7.92 -1.13 -0.22
N GLU A 49 -9.03 -0.53 -0.66
CA GLU A 49 -9.09 0.23 -1.90
C GLU A 49 -8.12 1.42 -1.86
N ALA A 50 -8.14 2.23 -0.79
CA ALA A 50 -7.23 3.37 -0.66
C ALA A 50 -5.75 2.98 -0.61
N ALA A 51 -5.44 1.82 0.01
CA ALA A 51 -4.09 1.28 0.02
C ALA A 51 -3.65 0.85 -1.38
N VAL A 52 -4.52 0.16 -2.14
CA VAL A 52 -4.23 -0.30 -3.50
C VAL A 52 -4.10 0.86 -4.49
N VAL A 53 -5.02 1.83 -4.46
CA VAL A 53 -4.94 3.05 -5.29
C VAL A 53 -3.61 3.78 -5.05
N CYS A 54 -3.12 3.81 -3.80
CA CYS A 54 -1.82 4.39 -3.50
C CYS A 54 -0.65 3.65 -4.16
N LEU A 55 -0.75 2.33 -4.33
CA LEU A 55 0.24 1.55 -5.06
C LEU A 55 0.10 1.75 -6.57
N GLU A 56 -1.12 1.80 -7.10
CA GLU A 56 -1.41 2.04 -8.52
C GLU A 56 -0.91 3.40 -9.01
N ASP A 57 -1.01 4.44 -8.19
CA ASP A 57 -0.51 5.77 -8.52
C ASP A 57 1.03 5.89 -8.48
N ASN A 58 1.71 4.89 -7.92
CA ASN A 58 3.16 4.89 -7.72
C ASN A 58 3.86 4.01 -8.77
N GLU A 59 4.60 4.67 -9.67
CA GLU A 59 5.34 4.05 -10.80
C GLU A 59 6.37 2.98 -10.38
N VAL A 60 6.73 2.90 -9.09
CA VAL A 60 7.60 1.84 -8.56
C VAL A 60 6.90 0.48 -8.60
N PHE A 61 5.58 0.41 -8.57
CA PHE A 61 4.83 -0.85 -8.52
C PHE A 61 4.22 -1.22 -9.86
N ASN A 62 4.14 -2.53 -10.12
CA ASN A 62 3.54 -3.07 -11.34
C ASN A 62 2.01 -3.11 -11.23
N ALA A 63 1.40 -1.94 -11.16
CA ALA A 63 -0.05 -1.71 -11.14
C ALA A 63 -0.34 -0.27 -11.58
N GLY A 64 -1.46 -0.04 -12.27
CA GLY A 64 -1.88 1.30 -12.70
C GLY A 64 -0.81 2.06 -13.49
N LYS A 65 -0.25 3.11 -12.90
CA LYS A 65 0.72 4.03 -13.51
C LYS A 65 2.09 3.39 -13.76
N GLY A 66 2.40 2.25 -13.12
CA GLY A 66 3.66 1.50 -13.29
C GLY A 66 3.54 0.11 -13.94
N SER A 67 2.48 -0.13 -14.72
CA SER A 67 2.19 -1.42 -15.42
C SER A 67 2.90 -1.62 -16.76
#